data_AF-A0A937X5Y0-F1
#
_entry.id   AF-A0A937X5Y0-F1
#
_cell.length_a   1.000
_cell.length_b   1.000
_cell.length_c   1.000
_cell.angle_alpha   90.00
_cell.angle_beta   90.00
_cell.angle_gamma   90.00
#
_symmetry.space_group_name_H-M   'P 1'
#
loop_
_entity.id
_entity.type
_entity.pdbx_description
1 polymer ?
#
loop_
_entity_poly.entity_id
_entity_poly.type
_entity_poly.pdbx_seq_one_letter_code
_entity_poly.pdbx_strand_id
1 'polypeptide(L)'
;MLGGVALDPGLCDDLHLLSEGNPLFLSGILGRALALDLLGPGTEGWKATRSLTQHALPANLAEALMGRLAGLPDEPIAVARTMAVLAHPAGLPLLIRATDLAPEVFASAFDALEAANVALLQADGVGGR
;
A
#
# COMPACT_ATOMS: atom_id res chain seq x y z
N MET A 1 -13.46 -7.60 5.50
CA MET A 1 -13.78 -6.21 5.91
C MET A 1 -14.14 -6.25 7.40
N LEU A 2 -13.54 -5.42 8.26
CA LEU A 2 -13.62 -5.52 9.73
C LEU A 2 -14.99 -5.15 10.36
N GLY A 3 -16.06 -5.02 9.55
CA GLY A 3 -17.44 -5.03 10.04
C GLY A 3 -17.91 -3.80 10.84
N GLY A 4 -17.25 -2.64 10.72
CA GLY A 4 -17.68 -1.40 11.40
C GLY A 4 -17.51 -1.41 12.93
N VAL A 5 -16.83 -2.42 13.46
CA VAL A 5 -16.52 -2.53 14.89
C VAL A 5 -15.22 -1.77 15.18
N ALA A 6 -15.14 -1.13 16.36
CA ALA A 6 -13.95 -0.40 16.78
C ALA A 6 -12.70 -1.30 16.81
N LEU A 7 -11.54 -0.68 16.60
CA LEU A 7 -10.25 -1.30 16.84
C LEU A 7 -9.82 -0.99 18.27
N ASP A 8 -9.20 -1.95 18.94
CA ASP A 8 -8.52 -1.71 20.20
C ASP A 8 -7.50 -0.56 20.05
N PRO A 9 -7.44 0.42 20.98
CA PRO A 9 -6.52 1.55 20.86
C PRO A 9 -5.04 1.15 20.76
N GLY A 10 -4.60 0.11 21.47
CA GLY A 10 -3.22 -0.38 21.40
C GLY A 10 -2.90 -0.96 20.02
N LEU A 11 -3.87 -1.66 19.42
CA LEU A 11 -3.75 -2.13 18.03
C LEU A 11 -3.66 -0.96 17.03
N CYS A 12 -4.41 0.13 17.24
CA CYS A 12 -4.29 1.32 16.39
C CYS A 12 -2.89 1.94 16.45
N ASP A 13 -2.30 2.06 17.64
CA ASP A 13 -0.95 2.59 17.82
C ASP A 13 0.10 1.71 17.14
N ASP A 14 0.01 0.38 17.30
CA ASP A 14 0.89 -0.59 16.66
C ASP A 14 0.81 -0.50 15.13
N LEU A 15 -0.41 -0.43 14.58
CA LEU A 15 -0.65 -0.30 13.15
C LEU A 15 -0.16 1.05 12.60
N HIS A 16 -0.32 2.13 13.36
CA HIS A 16 0.19 3.44 12.98
C HIS A 16 1.72 3.44 12.91
N LEU A 17 2.38 2.90 13.94
CA LEU A 17 3.83 2.78 14.00
C LEU A 17 4.38 1.91 12.87
N LEU A 18 3.79 0.73 12.66
CA LEU A 18 4.21 -0.21 11.62
C LEU A 18 3.97 0.35 10.21
N SER A 19 2.87 1.06 10.00
CA SER A 19 2.55 1.63 8.68
C SER A 19 3.33 2.92 8.38
N GLU A 20 3.99 3.52 9.37
CA GLU A 20 4.60 4.85 9.28
C GLU A 20 3.60 5.91 8.76
N GLY A 21 2.31 5.72 9.05
CA GLY A 21 1.22 6.56 8.55
C GLY A 21 0.87 6.38 7.06
N ASN A 22 1.49 5.43 6.35
CA ASN A 22 1.22 5.18 4.93
C ASN A 22 -0.07 4.33 4.76
N PRO A 23 -1.15 4.88 4.17
CA PRO A 23 -2.45 4.19 4.09
C PRO A 23 -2.42 2.92 3.22
N LEU A 24 -1.59 2.93 2.18
CA LEU A 24 -1.39 1.78 1.29
C LEU A 24 -0.70 0.64 2.03
N PHE A 25 0.31 0.98 2.84
CA PHE A 25 1.00 0.00 3.63
C PHE A 25 0.14 -0.54 4.77
N LEU A 26 -0.62 0.32 5.44
CA LEU A 26 -1.61 -0.07 6.45
C LEU A 26 -2.60 -1.08 5.88
N SER A 27 -3.14 -0.83 4.69
CA SER A 27 -4.08 -1.76 4.02
C SER A 27 -3.43 -3.12 3.76
N GLY A 28 -2.15 -3.14 3.36
CA GLY A 28 -1.37 -4.37 3.19
C GLY A 28 -1.10 -5.11 4.51
N ILE A 29 -0.76 -4.38 5.57
CA ILE A 29 -0.55 -4.94 6.92
C ILE A 29 -1.86 -5.59 7.41
N LEU A 30 -2.99 -4.89 7.31
CA LEU A 30 -4.29 -5.39 7.73
C LEU A 30 -4.72 -6.62 6.93
N GLY A 31 -4.56 -6.61 5.61
CA GLY A 31 -4.89 -7.74 4.75
C GLY A 31 -4.07 -8.99 5.12
N ARG A 32 -2.76 -8.82 5.37
CA ARG A 32 -1.87 -9.93 5.75
C ARG A 32 -2.11 -10.40 7.17
N ALA A 33 -2.35 -9.49 8.12
CA ALA A 33 -2.67 -9.84 9.50
C ALA A 33 -3.99 -10.62 9.60
N LEU A 34 -4.99 -10.28 8.79
CA LEU A 34 -6.23 -11.06 8.64
C LEU A 34 -5.97 -12.44 8.03
N ALA A 35 -5.20 -12.52 6.95
CA ALA A 35 -4.89 -13.79 6.28
C ALA A 35 -4.09 -14.77 7.16
N LEU A 36 -3.38 -14.24 8.16
CA LEU A 36 -2.59 -15.00 9.13
C LEU A 36 -3.29 -15.19 10.48
N ASP A 37 -4.58 -14.86 10.60
CA ASP A 37 -5.38 -14.93 11.82
C ASP A 37 -4.75 -14.19 13.03
N LEU A 38 -3.98 -13.14 12.75
CA LEU A 38 -3.32 -12.30 13.77
C LEU A 38 -4.28 -11.26 14.37
N LEU A 39 -5.42 -11.05 13.74
CA LEU A 39 -6.49 -10.19 14.20
C LEU A 39 -7.72 -11.04 14.51
N GLY A 40 -8.37 -10.75 15.64
CA GLY A 40 -9.59 -11.45 16.03
C GLY A 40 -10.52 -10.56 16.86
N PRO A 41 -11.78 -10.98 17.03
CA PRO A 41 -12.73 -10.25 17.86
C PRO A 41 -12.29 -10.28 19.33
N GLY A 42 -12.31 -9.11 19.97
CA GLY A 42 -12.21 -8.90 21.40
C GLY A 42 -13.52 -8.39 21.98
N THR A 43 -13.52 -8.07 23.28
CA THR A 43 -14.70 -7.60 24.01
C THR A 43 -15.15 -6.19 23.61
N GLU A 44 -14.21 -5.33 23.22
CA GLU A 44 -14.48 -3.92 22.86
C GLU A 44 -14.21 -3.61 21.39
N GLY A 45 -13.74 -4.60 20.62
CA GLY A 45 -13.29 -4.35 19.27
C GLY A 45 -12.40 -5.46 18.72
N TRP A 46 -11.89 -5.27 17.51
CA TRP A 46 -10.85 -6.12 16.97
C TRP A 46 -9.54 -5.89 17.73
N LYS A 47 -8.86 -6.98 18.06
CA LYS A 47 -7.58 -6.97 18.77
C LYS A 47 -6.58 -7.88 18.08
N ALA A 48 -5.29 -7.62 18.34
CA ALA A 48 -4.24 -8.56 17.99
C ALA A 48 -4.40 -9.83 18.83
N THR A 49 -4.44 -11.00 18.18
CA THR A 49 -4.44 -12.31 18.84
C THR A 49 -3.02 -12.73 19.24
N ARG A 50 -2.02 -12.18 18.54
CA ARG A 50 -0.58 -12.42 18.69
C ARG A 50 0.19 -11.15 18.32
N SER A 51 1.47 -11.09 18.69
CA SER A 51 2.32 -9.95 18.34
C SER A 51 2.47 -9.80 16.82
N LEU A 52 2.11 -8.63 16.28
CA LEU A 52 2.26 -8.32 14.85
C LEU A 52 3.74 -8.27 14.43
N THR A 53 4.63 -7.84 15.32
CA THR A 53 6.07 -7.66 15.04
C THR A 53 6.87 -8.97 15.01
N GLN A 54 6.31 -10.06 15.55
CA GLN A 54 6.99 -11.36 15.63
C GLN A 54 6.64 -12.30 14.47
N HIS A 55 5.71 -11.89 13.61
CA HIS A 55 5.32 -12.66 12.43
C HIS A 55 5.91 -12.04 11.16
N ALA A 56 5.84 -12.78 10.05
CA ALA A 56 6.42 -12.42 8.75
C ALA A 56 5.75 -11.19 8.08
N LEU A 57 5.58 -10.10 8.83
CA LEU A 57 5.32 -8.77 8.32
C LEU A 57 6.67 -8.08 8.04
N PRO A 58 6.74 -7.19 7.05
CA PRO A 58 7.94 -6.39 6.82
C PRO A 58 8.26 -5.55 8.06
N ALA A 59 9.55 -5.35 8.37
CA ALA A 59 9.95 -4.59 9.56
C ALA A 59 9.63 -3.09 9.43
N ASN A 60 9.52 -2.58 8.21
CA ASN A 60 9.19 -1.18 7.90
C ASN A 60 8.66 -1.03 6.47
N LEU A 61 8.24 0.20 6.12
CA LEU A 61 7.72 0.52 4.80
C LEU A 61 8.74 0.25 3.68
N ALA A 62 10.00 0.57 3.91
CA ALA A 62 11.06 0.40 2.91
C ALA A 62 11.26 -1.07 2.54
N GLU A 63 11.32 -1.97 3.52
CA GLU A 63 11.42 -3.41 3.28
C GLU A 63 10.20 -3.96 2.55
N ALA A 64 9.00 -3.48 2.91
CA ALA A 64 7.77 -3.85 2.22
C ALA A 64 7.79 -3.44 0.74
N LEU A 65 8.22 -2.21 0.44
CA LEU A 65 8.33 -1.69 -0.92
C LEU A 65 9.42 -2.42 -1.72
N MET A 66 10.58 -2.68 -1.13
CA MET A 66 11.64 -3.47 -1.79
C MET A 66 11.14 -4.86 -2.16
N GLY A 67 10.42 -5.54 -1.26
CA GLY A 67 9.83 -6.85 -1.55
C GLY A 67 8.79 -6.82 -2.67
N ARG A 68 7.94 -5.77 -2.72
CA ARG A 68 6.94 -5.60 -3.79
C ARG A 68 7.58 -5.32 -5.14
N LEU A 69 8.66 -4.53 -5.17
CA LEU A 69 9.36 -4.14 -6.40
C LEU A 69 10.29 -5.23 -6.94
N ALA A 70 10.86 -6.08 -6.08
CA ALA A 70 11.90 -7.05 -6.46
C ALA A 70 11.47 -8.07 -7.53
N GLY A 71 10.17 -8.32 -7.68
CA GLY A 71 9.61 -9.25 -8.67
C GLY A 71 9.01 -8.59 -9.91
N LEU A 72 9.06 -7.26 -10.01
CA LEU A 72 8.45 -6.55 -11.13
C LEU A 72 9.41 -6.44 -12.32
N PRO A 73 8.89 -6.48 -13.56
CA PRO A 73 9.64 -6.10 -14.75
C PRO A 73 10.19 -4.66 -14.70
N ASP A 74 11.09 -4.34 -15.62
CA ASP A 74 11.77 -3.05 -15.67
C ASP A 74 10.81 -1.88 -15.94
N GLU A 75 9.76 -2.09 -16.73
CA GLU A 75 8.81 -1.04 -17.10
C GLU A 75 7.99 -0.53 -15.89
N PRO A 76 7.34 -1.39 -15.07
CA PRO A 76 6.75 -0.98 -13.80
C PRO A 76 7.73 -0.25 -12.88
N ILE A 77 8.98 -0.73 -12.78
CA ILE A 77 10.01 -0.10 -11.94
C ILE A 77 10.33 1.31 -12.45
N ALA A 78 10.43 1.51 -13.76
CA ALA A 78 10.66 2.81 -14.37
C ALA A 78 9.51 3.79 -14.09
N VAL A 79 8.25 3.32 -14.17
CA VAL A 79 7.07 4.13 -13.81
C VAL A 79 7.11 4.50 -12.32
N ALA A 80 7.36 3.55 -11.43
CA ALA A 80 7.43 3.79 -9.98
C ALA A 80 8.54 4.79 -9.61
N ARG A 81 9.72 4.68 -10.23
CA ARG A 81 10.82 5.64 -10.05
C ARG A 81 10.42 7.04 -10.49
N THR A 82 9.75 7.15 -11.64
CA THR A 82 9.27 8.43 -12.16
C THR A 82 8.27 9.07 -11.20
N MET A 83 7.31 8.30 -10.68
CA MET A 83 6.36 8.77 -9.66
C MET A 83 7.07 9.23 -8.39
N ALA A 84 8.08 8.49 -7.92
CA ALA A 84 8.85 8.84 -6.72
C ALA A 84 9.62 10.17 -6.89
N VAL A 85 10.14 10.45 -8.09
CA VAL A 85 10.83 11.71 -8.40
C VAL A 85 9.89 12.90 -8.39
N LEU A 86 8.65 12.73 -8.89
CA LEU A 86 7.66 13.81 -8.90
C LEU A 86 7.24 14.23 -7.49
N ALA A 87 7.31 13.32 -6.50
CA ALA A 87 7.03 13.57 -5.08
C ALA A 87 5.63 14.16 -4.79
N HIS A 88 4.71 14.15 -5.75
CA HIS A 88 3.32 14.58 -5.64
C HIS A 88 2.42 13.78 -6.58
N PRO A 89 1.09 13.74 -6.35
CA PRO A 89 0.15 13.13 -7.27
C PRO A 89 0.33 13.70 -8.69
N ALA A 90 0.46 12.82 -9.67
CA ALA A 90 0.70 13.20 -11.05
C ALA A 90 -0.37 12.59 -11.95
N GLY A 91 -0.89 13.39 -12.89
CA GLY A 91 -1.82 12.88 -13.89
C GLY A 91 -1.14 11.88 -14.82
N LEU A 92 -1.88 10.86 -15.25
CA LEU A 92 -1.40 9.83 -16.18
C LEU A 92 -0.72 10.41 -17.44
N PRO A 93 -1.23 11.48 -18.09
CA PRO A 93 -0.58 12.04 -19.28
C PRO A 93 0.86 12.53 -19.04
N LEU A 94 1.16 13.02 -17.83
CA LEU A 94 2.51 13.46 -17.48
C LEU A 94 3.42 12.23 -17.27
N LEU A 95 2.94 11.21 -16.58
CA LEU A 95 3.70 9.99 -16.33
C LEU A 95 4.06 9.25 -17.63
N ILE A 96 3.10 9.10 -18.55
CA ILE A 96 3.33 8.50 -19.88
C ILE A 96 4.44 9.24 -20.63
N ARG A 97 4.39 10.58 -20.64
CA ARG A 97 5.41 11.40 -21.29
C ARG A 97 6.77 11.34 -20.62
N ALA A 98 6.81 11.22 -19.29
CA ALA A 98 8.05 11.20 -18.53
C ALA A 98 8.77 9.85 -18.60
N THR A 99 8.03 8.74 -18.77
CA THR A 99 8.62 7.40 -18.89
C THR A 99 8.98 7.04 -20.33
N ASP A 100 8.52 7.82 -21.32
CA ASP A 100 8.71 7.56 -22.76
C ASP A 100 8.25 6.15 -23.20
N LEU A 101 7.25 5.61 -22.49
CA LEU A 101 6.66 4.31 -22.79
C LEU A 101 5.49 4.49 -23.75
N ALA A 102 5.30 3.51 -24.64
CA ALA A 102 4.07 3.43 -25.41
C ALA A 102 2.85 3.33 -24.47
N PRO A 103 1.69 3.93 -24.80
CA PRO A 103 0.53 3.97 -23.91
C PRO A 103 0.07 2.61 -23.39
N GLU A 104 0.14 1.57 -24.22
CA GLU A 104 -0.27 0.21 -23.90
C GLU A 104 0.72 -0.46 -22.94
N VAL A 105 2.01 -0.17 -23.12
CA VAL A 105 3.08 -0.64 -22.22
C VAL A 105 2.96 0.07 -20.87
N PHE A 106 2.71 1.38 -20.87
CA PHE A 106 2.47 2.14 -19.66
C PHE A 106 1.27 1.61 -18.89
N ALA A 107 0.14 1.36 -19.56
CA ALA A 107 -1.06 0.84 -18.92
C ALA A 107 -0.79 -0.52 -18.25
N SER A 108 -0.17 -1.45 -18.96
CA SER A 108 0.25 -2.75 -18.41
C SER A 108 1.23 -2.61 -17.23
N ALA A 109 2.19 -1.70 -17.34
CA ALA A 109 3.15 -1.43 -16.27
C ALA A 109 2.48 -0.84 -15.02
N PHE A 110 1.51 0.04 -15.21
CA PHE A 110 0.75 0.64 -14.13
C PHE A 110 -0.17 -0.38 -13.44
N ASP A 111 -0.85 -1.23 -14.21
CA ASP A 111 -1.66 -2.34 -13.68
C ASP A 111 -0.81 -3.28 -12.79
N ALA A 112 0.43 -3.56 -13.20
CA ALA A 112 1.36 -4.36 -12.40
C ALA A 112 1.75 -3.66 -11.08
N LEU A 113 1.90 -2.33 -11.07
CA LEU A 113 2.16 -1.55 -9.85
C LEU A 113 0.95 -1.53 -8.91
N GLU A 114 -0.27 -1.42 -9.44
CA GLU A 114 -1.50 -1.51 -8.63
C GLU A 114 -1.66 -2.91 -8.03
N ALA A 115 -1.46 -3.96 -8.83
CA ALA A 115 -1.52 -5.34 -8.35
C ALA A 115 -0.47 -5.62 -7.25
N ALA A 116 0.70 -4.98 -7.34
CA ALA A 116 1.75 -5.05 -6.33
C ALA A 116 1.51 -4.13 -5.11
N ASN A 117 0.41 -3.35 -5.08
CA ASN A 117 0.12 -2.33 -4.06
C ASN A 117 1.27 -1.30 -3.90
N VAL A 118 1.86 -0.87 -5.02
CA VAL A 118 2.90 0.17 -5.06
C VAL A 118 2.32 1.51 -5.48
N ALA A 119 1.36 1.50 -6.39
CA ALA A 119 0.65 2.68 -6.89
C ALA A 119 -0.87 2.47 -6.77
N LEU A 120 -1.61 3.58 -6.76
CA LEU A 120 -3.07 3.59 -6.87
C LEU A 120 -3.50 4.76 -7.72
N LEU A 121 -4.48 4.54 -8.59
CA LEU A 121 -5.28 5.63 -9.16
C LEU A 121 -6.17 6.25 -8.08
N GLN A 122 -5.96 7.54 -7.87
CA GLN A 122 -6.97 8.34 -7.18
C GLN A 122 -7.95 8.84 -8.23
N ALA A 123 -9.24 8.49 -8.08
CA ALA A 123 -10.28 9.19 -8.81
C ALA A 123 -10.21 10.67 -8.40
N ASP A 124 -10.05 11.57 -9.36
CA ASP A 124 -10.02 13.01 -9.11
C ASP A 124 -11.17 13.37 -8.16
N GLY A 125 -10.81 13.85 -6.97
CA GLY A 125 -11.75 14.42 -6.05
C GLY A 125 -12.36 15.66 -6.69
N VAL A 126 -13.50 15.50 -7.36
CA VAL A 126 -14.47 16.58 -7.47
C VAL A 126 -15.03 16.78 -6.05
N GLY A 127 -14.39 17.69 -5.31
CA GLY A 127 -14.79 18.18 -3.98
C GLY A 127 -13.54 18.55 -3.18
N GLY A 128 -13.08 19.80 -3.06
CA GLY A 128 -13.77 21.07 -3.21
C GLY A 128 -13.82 21.78 -1.86
N ARG A 129 -12.85 22.67 -1.64
CA ARG A 129 -12.76 23.71 -0.59
C ARG A 129 -12.57 23.29 0.86
#